data_AF-A0A7C7C711-F1
#
_entry.id   AF-A0A7C7C711-F1
#
_cell.length_a   1.000
_cell.length_b   1.000
_cell.length_c   1.000
_cell.angle_alpha   90.00
_cell.angle_beta   90.00
_cell.angle_gamma   90.00
#
_symmetry.space_group_name_H-M   'P 1'
#
loop_
_entity.id
_entity.type
_entity.pdbx_description
1 polymer ?
#
loop_
_entity_poly.entity_id
_entity_poly.type
_entity_poly.pdbx_seq_one_letter_code
_entity_poly.pdbx_strand_id
1 'polypeptide(L)'
;MKNIELLKELISRAKHQNEGYFDIVSVIASLFNPNDFEQLEQLVNGPIYDGDVISKSARANLFELGLAIRVCHKGLQGYTGANYLSHSIVARRKELKSGPVPA
;
A
#
# COMPACT_ATOMS: atom_id res chain seq x y z
N MET A 1 2.95 12.28 12.54
CA MET A 1 2.60 11.41 13.70
C MET A 1 1.11 11.09 13.79
N LYS A 2 0.16 12.04 13.89
CA LYS A 2 -1.28 11.70 14.03
C LYS A 2 -1.87 10.83 12.90
N ASN A 3 -1.37 10.98 11.67
CA ASN A 3 -1.93 10.26 10.51
C ASN A 3 -1.44 8.80 10.39
N ILE A 4 -0.26 8.46 10.91
CA ILE A 4 0.29 7.09 10.79
C ILE A 4 -0.42 6.12 11.74
N GLU A 5 -0.72 6.55 12.96
CA GLU A 5 -1.46 5.75 13.93
C GLU A 5 -2.91 5.49 13.49
N LEU A 6 -3.56 6.50 12.90
CA LEU A 6 -4.87 6.33 12.28
C LEU A 6 -4.82 5.30 11.14
N LEU A 7 -3.81 5.39 10.27
CA LEU A 7 -3.63 4.43 9.18
C LEU A 7 -3.38 3.01 9.70
N LYS A 8 -2.56 2.84 10.74
CA LYS A 8 -2.34 1.53 11.39
C LYS A 8 -3.64 0.92 11.90
N GLU A 9 -4.47 1.71 12.57
CA GLU A 9 -5.77 1.25 13.09
C GLU A 9 -6.72 0.86 11.96
N LEU A 10 -6.84 1.68 10.91
CA LEU A 10 -7.67 1.37 9.75
C LEU A 10 -7.19 0.10 9.02
N ILE A 11 -5.88 -0.06 8.84
CA ILE A 11 -5.28 -1.25 8.25
C ILE A 11 -5.54 -2.50 9.10
N SER A 12 -5.44 -2.36 10.43
CA SER A 12 -5.77 -3.45 11.35
C SER A 12 -7.22 -3.89 11.18
N ARG A 13 -8.16 -2.95 11.13
CA ARG A 13 -9.58 -3.24 10.90
C ARG A 13 -9.83 -3.93 9.55
N ALA A 14 -9.20 -3.43 8.47
CA ALA A 14 -9.31 -4.02 7.14
C ALA A 14 -8.82 -5.48 7.09
N LYS A 15 -7.86 -5.87 7.94
CA LYS A 15 -7.37 -7.26 8.00
C LYS A 15 -8.34 -8.24 8.68
N HIS A 16 -9.25 -7.74 9.52
CA HIS A 16 -10.13 -8.57 10.34
C HIS A 16 -11.61 -8.52 9.94
N GLN A 17 -12.00 -7.57 9.09
CA GLN A 17 -13.39 -7.40 8.67
C GLN A 17 -13.59 -7.84 7.22
N ASN A 18 -14.56 -8.74 7.00
CA ASN A 18 -15.03 -9.09 5.66
C ASN A 18 -16.08 -8.08 5.16
N GLU A 19 -16.98 -7.63 6.03
CA GLU A 19 -17.95 -6.56 5.73
C GLU A 19 -17.29 -5.19 5.88
N GLY A 20 -17.55 -4.27 4.93
CA GLY A 20 -16.98 -2.92 4.97
C GLY A 20 -15.49 -2.81 4.60
N TYR A 21 -14.85 -3.91 4.18
CA TYR A 21 -13.45 -3.92 3.74
C TYR A 21 -13.15 -2.81 2.72
N PHE A 22 -13.98 -2.71 1.67
CA PHE A 22 -13.78 -1.72 0.60
C PHE A 22 -14.05 -0.28 1.05
N ASP A 23 -14.92 -0.07 2.04
CA ASP A 23 -15.15 1.25 2.61
C ASP A 23 -13.92 1.71 3.40
N ILE A 24 -13.35 0.82 4.22
CA ILE A 24 -12.11 1.09 4.95
C ILE A 24 -10.94 1.33 3.99
N VAL A 25 -10.80 0.50 2.94
CA VAL A 25 -9.80 0.69 1.89
C VAL A 25 -9.96 2.05 1.20
N SER A 26 -11.20 2.51 0.96
CA SER A 26 -11.47 3.82 0.37
C SER A 26 -10.99 4.98 1.27
N VAL A 27 -11.20 4.85 2.58
CA VAL A 27 -10.70 5.82 3.56
C VAL A 27 -9.17 5.80 3.60
N ILE A 28 -8.55 4.62 3.68
CA ILE A 28 -7.09 4.47 3.67
C ILE A 28 -6.50 5.11 2.41
N ALA A 29 -7.03 4.78 1.23
CA ALA A 29 -6.56 5.30 -0.06
C ALA A 29 -6.60 6.84 -0.12
N SER A 30 -7.60 7.46 0.49
CA SER A 30 -7.76 8.91 0.57
C SER A 30 -6.77 9.58 1.53
N LEU A 31 -6.39 8.90 2.61
CA LEU A 31 -5.51 9.44 3.66
C LEU A 31 -4.01 9.29 3.37
N PHE A 32 -3.63 8.44 2.41
CA PHE A 32 -2.24 8.22 2.04
C PHE A 32 -1.58 9.49 1.50
N ASN A 33 -0.39 9.81 2.00
CA ASN A 33 0.40 10.89 1.38
C ASN A 33 0.91 10.46 -0.02
N PRO A 34 1.24 11.41 -0.91
CA PRO A 34 1.64 11.10 -2.28
C PRO A 34 2.91 10.25 -2.38
N ASN A 35 3.92 10.51 -1.53
CA ASN A 35 5.22 9.84 -1.60
C ASN A 35 5.11 8.35 -1.22
N ASP A 36 4.41 8.04 -0.14
CA ASP A 36 4.18 6.65 0.28
C ASP A 36 3.33 5.91 -0.75
N PHE A 37 2.42 6.61 -1.43
CA PHE A 37 1.58 6.02 -2.46
C PHE A 37 2.34 5.69 -3.73
N GLU A 38 3.21 6.57 -4.21
CA GLU A 38 4.08 6.30 -5.36
C GLU A 38 4.95 5.06 -5.10
N GLN A 39 5.53 4.96 -3.89
CA GLN A 39 6.30 3.79 -3.50
C GLN A 39 5.43 2.52 -3.42
N LEU A 40 4.19 2.63 -2.93
CA LEU A 40 3.24 1.51 -2.86
C LEU A 40 2.84 1.03 -4.26
N GLU A 41 2.60 1.94 -5.18
CA GLU A 41 2.29 1.65 -6.59
C GLU A 41 3.44 0.91 -7.27
N GLN A 42 4.69 1.32 -7.01
CA GLN A 42 5.87 0.63 -7.50
C GLN A 42 5.85 -0.85 -7.06
N LEU A 43 5.62 -1.12 -5.77
CA LEU A 43 5.65 -2.45 -5.17
C LEU A 43 4.49 -3.35 -5.62
N VAL A 44 3.33 -2.78 -5.96
CA VAL A 44 2.18 -3.54 -6.47
C VAL A 44 2.45 -4.09 -7.88
N ASN A 45 3.30 -3.44 -8.68
CA ASN A 45 3.69 -3.93 -10.00
C ASN A 45 4.71 -5.10 -9.95
N GLY A 46 5.27 -5.40 -8.78
CA GLY A 46 6.12 -6.56 -8.56
C GLY A 46 7.16 -6.33 -7.45
N PRO A 47 7.80 -7.41 -6.96
CA PRO A 47 8.88 -7.28 -5.98
C PRO A 47 10.06 -6.46 -6.53
N ILE A 48 10.57 -5.54 -5.71
CA ILE A 48 11.65 -4.61 -6.08
C ILE A 48 12.87 -4.92 -5.24
N TYR A 49 14.04 -4.95 -5.87
CA TYR A 49 15.30 -5.09 -5.17
C TYR A 49 15.57 -3.86 -4.29
N ASP A 50 16.07 -4.09 -3.09
CA ASP A 50 16.23 -3.04 -2.08
C ASP A 50 17.12 -1.86 -2.48
N GLY A 51 18.05 -2.09 -3.40
CA GLY A 51 18.90 -1.06 -3.99
C GLY A 51 18.17 -0.14 -4.97
N ASP A 52 17.07 -0.61 -5.55
CA ASP A 52 16.33 0.06 -6.64
C ASP A 52 15.04 0.75 -6.15
N VAL A 53 14.84 0.78 -4.83
CA VAL A 53 13.71 1.45 -4.18
C VAL A 53 13.91 2.96 -4.27
N ILE A 54 12.92 3.65 -4.87
CA ILE A 54 12.95 5.10 -5.13
C ILE A 54 13.13 5.89 -3.83
N SER A 55 12.36 5.55 -2.79
CA SER A 55 12.43 6.23 -1.50
C SER A 55 12.55 5.24 -0.35
N LYS A 56 13.73 5.18 0.27
CA LYS A 56 13.99 4.32 1.43
C LYS A 56 13.13 4.69 2.64
N SER A 57 12.84 5.98 2.83
CA SER A 57 11.97 6.45 3.92
C SER A 57 10.51 6.11 3.67
N ALA A 58 10.01 6.29 2.44
CA ALA A 58 8.65 5.86 2.08
C ALA A 58 8.49 4.34 2.23
N ARG A 59 9.49 3.56 1.79
CA ARG A 59 9.49 2.11 2.02
C ARG A 59 9.45 1.76 3.50
N ALA A 60 10.20 2.46 4.35
CA ALA A 60 10.17 2.24 5.79
C ALA A 60 8.78 2.51 6.38
N ASN A 61 8.09 3.57 5.95
CA ASN A 61 6.71 3.83 6.35
C ASN A 61 5.77 2.69 5.92
N LEU A 62 5.92 2.17 4.70
CA LEU A 62 5.12 1.06 4.20
C LEU A 62 5.37 -0.25 4.98
N PHE A 63 6.59 -0.48 5.46
CA PHE A 63 6.88 -1.58 6.38
C PHE A 63 6.21 -1.36 7.73
N GLU A 64 6.27 -0.15 8.27
CA GLU A 64 5.64 0.20 9.55
C GLU A 64 4.11 0.04 9.50
N LEU A 65 3.50 0.34 8.35
CA LEU A 65 2.09 0.13 8.09
C LEU A 65 1.73 -1.33 7.78
N GLY A 66 2.71 -2.22 7.62
CA GLY A 66 2.50 -3.62 7.27
C GLY A 66 1.90 -3.83 5.87
N LEU A 67 2.24 -2.94 4.93
CA LEU A 67 1.84 -2.97 3.53
C LEU A 67 2.99 -3.45 2.62
N ALA A 68 4.24 -3.20 3.01
CA ALA A 68 5.40 -3.80 2.39
C ALA A 68 5.86 -5.03 3.18
N ILE A 69 6.33 -6.06 2.47
CA ILE A 69 6.87 -7.30 3.05
C ILE A 69 8.20 -7.67 2.38
N ARG A 70 9.11 -8.27 3.14
CA ARG A 70 10.34 -8.87 2.59
C ARG A 70 9.98 -10.16 1.88
N VAL A 71 10.48 -10.34 0.66
CA VAL A 71 10.18 -11.52 -0.16
C VAL A 71 11.44 -12.04 -0.83
N CYS A 72 11.47 -13.34 -1.09
CA CYS A 72 12.41 -13.91 -2.05
C CYS A 72 11.81 -13.75 -3.45
N HIS A 73 12.59 -13.29 -4.41
CA HIS A 73 12.14 -13.17 -5.80
C HIS A 73 13.12 -13.89 -6.71
N LYS A 74 12.61 -14.86 -7.50
CA LYS A 74 13.42 -15.67 -8.43
C LYS A 74 14.65 -16.33 -7.78
N GLY A 75 14.49 -16.86 -6.57
CA GLY A 75 15.57 -17.51 -5.82
C GLY A 75 16.57 -16.57 -5.14
N LEU A 76 16.35 -15.25 -5.21
CA LEU A 76 17.22 -14.24 -4.61
C LEU A 76 16.53 -13.53 -3.43
N GLN A 77 17.32 -13.18 -2.42
CA GLN A 77 16.90 -12.39 -1.26
C GLN A 77 17.07 -10.88 -1.50
N GLY A 78 16.57 -10.06 -0.58
CA GLY A 78 16.75 -8.60 -0.64
C GLY A 78 15.70 -7.88 -1.48
N TYR A 79 14.55 -8.51 -1.72
CA TYR A 79 13.42 -7.91 -2.42
C TYR A 79 12.32 -7.50 -1.43
N THR A 80 11.60 -6.45 -1.80
CA THR A 80 10.41 -5.97 -1.12
C THR A 80 9.21 -6.12 -2.04
N GLY A 81 8.13 -6.72 -1.55
CA GLY A 81 6.86 -6.85 -2.27
C GLY A 81 5.70 -6.19 -1.52
N ALA A 82 4.60 -5.97 -2.23
CA ALA A 82 3.34 -5.53 -1.66
C ALA A 82 2.45 -6.73 -1.29
N ASN A 83 1.52 -6.55 -0.34
CA ASN A 83 0.50 -7.56 -0.01
C ASN A 83 -0.85 -7.27 -0.71
N TYR A 84 -1.85 -8.11 -0.50
CA TYR A 84 -3.17 -7.95 -1.13
C TYR A 84 -3.89 -6.66 -0.73
N LEU A 85 -3.75 -6.21 0.52
CA LEU A 85 -4.33 -4.96 0.96
C LEU A 85 -3.72 -3.76 0.23
N SER A 86 -2.40 -3.77 0.04
CA SER A 86 -1.69 -2.77 -0.77
C SER A 86 -2.23 -2.70 -2.20
N HIS A 87 -2.48 -3.85 -2.82
CA HIS A 87 -3.10 -3.91 -4.15
C HIS A 87 -4.48 -3.25 -4.15
N SER A 88 -5.35 -3.57 -3.19
CA SER A 88 -6.68 -2.95 -3.07
C SER A 88 -6.60 -1.42 -2.88
N ILE A 89 -5.67 -0.93 -2.06
CA ILE A 89 -5.46 0.51 -1.84
C ILE A 89 -5.05 1.21 -3.13
N VAL A 90 -4.12 0.63 -3.89
CA VAL A 90 -3.66 1.21 -5.17
C VAL A 90 -4.78 1.23 -6.21
N ALA A 91 -5.50 0.12 -6.37
CA ALA A 91 -6.64 0.04 -7.27
C ALA A 91 -7.69 1.11 -6.93
N ARG A 92 -8.07 1.18 -5.65
CA ARG A 92 -9.09 2.12 -5.19
C ARG A 92 -8.68 3.58 -5.36
N ARG A 93 -7.41 3.92 -5.09
CA ARG A 93 -6.96 5.31 -5.29
C ARG A 93 -6.94 5.71 -6.77
N LYS A 94 -6.63 4.77 -7.67
CA LYS A 94 -6.70 5.03 -9.11
C LYS A 94 -8.13 5.32 -9.55
N GLU A 95 -9.10 4.55 -9.10
CA GLU A 95 -10.53 4.79 -9.33
C GLU A 95 -10.98 6.17 -8.82
N LEU A 96 -10.58 6.55 -7.60
CA LEU A 96 -10.91 7.85 -7.01
C LEU A 96 -10.32 9.02 -7.82
N LYS A 97 -9.14 8.83 -8.44
CA LYS A 97 -8.49 9.85 -9.29
C LYS A 97 -9.08 9.91 -10.71
N SER A 98 -9.56 8.79 -11.26
CA SER A 98 -10.10 8.74 -12.62
C SER A 98 -11.52 9.32 -12.75
N GLY A 99 -12.20 9.61 -11.64
CA GLY A 99 -13.62 9.98 -11.66
C GLY A 99 -14.50 8.82 -12.14
N PRO A 100 -15.85 8.98 -12.18
CA PRO A 100 -16.70 7.99 -12.80
C PRO A 100 -16.33 7.89 -14.28
N VAL A 101 -15.90 6.70 -14.70
CA VAL A 101 -15.78 6.38 -16.13
C VAL A 101 -17.23 6.39 -16.67
N PRO A 102 -17.59 7.28 -17.60
CA PRO A 102 -18.91 7.21 -18.22
C PRO A 102 -19.07 5.84 -18.89
N ALA A 103 -20.19 5.18 -18.58
CA ALA A 103 -20.57 3.88 -19.12
C ALA A 103 -20.80 3.93 -20.64
#